data_AF-A0AA37JEQ0-F1
#
_entry.id   AF-A0AA37JEQ0-F1
#
_cell.length_a   1.000
_cell.length_b   1.000
_cell.length_c   1.000
_cell.angle_alpha   90.00
_cell.angle_beta   90.00
_cell.angle_gamma   90.00
#
_symmetry.space_group_name_H-M   'P 1'
#
loop_
_entity.id
_entity.type
_entity.pdbx_description
1 polymer ?
#
loop_
_entity_poly.entity_id
_entity_poly.type
_entity_poly.pdbx_seq_one_letter_code
_entity_poly.pdbx_strand_id
1 'polypeptide(L)'
;MNKILKSITAEFSTKTIVLIPICAGINLVGGSIAGALKLPVFLDLIGTILGAALGGPWVAAVIGFVTNLFLALVSNPTYFPYVLVSIAVGLQTGYMIKAGCFRHVIGVIFTCLVATLLSTFVTSCVTVFFFGGVTGATGASVVTAGLIASFGNIWIGVLTSAFFENLLDRGIAFAVAYIVLKTIPKRFISQYQQNALKKK
;
A
#
# COMPACT_ATOMS: atom_id res chain seq x y z
N MET A 1 -25.50 -4.05 17.79
CA MET A 1 -24.23 -3.65 17.13
C MET A 1 -23.46 -4.91 16.74
N ASN A 2 -23.30 -5.15 15.42
CA ASN A 2 -22.70 -6.37 14.87
C ASN A 2 -21.28 -6.64 15.39
N LYS A 3 -20.95 -7.92 15.59
CA LYS A 3 -19.63 -8.40 16.06
C LYS A 3 -18.47 -7.89 15.18
N ILE A 4 -18.73 -7.70 13.89
CA ILE A 4 -17.79 -7.14 12.91
C ILE A 4 -17.49 -5.67 13.22
N LEU A 5 -18.53 -4.84 13.39
CA LEU A 5 -18.38 -3.42 13.69
C LEU A 5 -17.57 -3.19 14.97
N LYS A 6 -17.83 -3.97 16.02
CA LYS A 6 -17.03 -3.93 17.26
C LYS A 6 -15.55 -4.26 17.03
N SER A 7 -15.24 -5.18 16.13
CA SER A 7 -13.85 -5.54 15.81
C SER A 7 -13.14 -4.43 15.04
N ILE A 8 -13.83 -3.74 14.13
CA ILE A 8 -13.26 -2.63 13.37
C ILE A 8 -13.00 -1.45 14.30
N THR A 9 -13.98 -1.07 15.13
CA THR A 9 -13.83 0.04 16.06
C THR A 9 -12.73 -0.20 17.10
N ALA A 10 -12.44 -1.46 17.44
CA ALA A 10 -11.37 -1.81 18.38
C ALA A 10 -9.96 -1.53 17.82
N GLU A 11 -9.79 -1.47 16.49
CA GLU A 11 -8.51 -1.13 15.85
C GLU A 11 -8.19 0.37 16.02
N PHE A 12 -9.20 1.23 16.09
CA PHE A 12 -9.07 2.69 16.26
C PHE A 12 -8.93 3.11 17.73
N SER A 13 -7.84 2.71 18.36
CA SER A 13 -7.44 3.24 19.68
C SER A 13 -6.79 4.63 19.55
N THR A 14 -6.68 5.38 20.65
CA THR A 14 -5.98 6.68 20.68
C THR A 14 -4.56 6.59 20.10
N LYS A 15 -3.83 5.51 20.42
CA LYS A 15 -2.47 5.29 19.88
C LYS A 15 -2.50 5.09 18.38
N THR A 16 -3.45 4.30 17.91
CA THR A 16 -3.60 3.99 16.49
C THR A 16 -4.02 5.20 15.67
N ILE A 17 -4.85 6.07 16.22
CA ILE A 17 -5.24 7.34 15.58
C ILE A 17 -4.01 8.24 15.40
N VAL A 18 -3.12 8.31 16.40
CA VAL A 18 -1.85 9.08 16.29
C VAL A 18 -0.87 8.43 15.31
N LEU A 19 -0.93 7.12 15.12
CA LEU A 19 -0.09 6.40 14.16
C LEU A 19 -0.44 6.76 12.70
N ILE A 20 -1.72 7.03 12.40
CA ILE A 20 -2.17 7.34 11.04
C ILE A 20 -1.38 8.48 10.38
N PRO A 21 -1.28 9.69 10.96
CA PRO A 21 -0.53 10.78 10.35
C PRO A 21 0.98 10.50 10.25
N ILE A 22 1.55 9.73 11.19
CA ILE A 22 2.97 9.35 11.13
C ILE A 22 3.21 8.44 9.93
N CYS A 23 2.41 7.38 9.78
CA CYS A 23 2.49 6.47 8.65
C CYS A 23 2.19 7.17 7.31
N ALA A 24 1.19 8.04 7.28
CA ALA A 24 0.90 8.84 6.08
C ALA A 24 2.08 9.74 5.73
N GLY A 25 2.72 10.40 6.71
CA GLY A 25 3.92 11.20 6.51
C GLY A 25 5.09 10.38 5.92
N ILE A 26 5.32 9.16 6.41
CA ILE A 26 6.34 8.26 5.84
C ILE A 26 6.05 7.98 4.37
N ASN A 27 4.80 7.69 4.01
CA ASN A 27 4.41 7.45 2.62
C ASN A 27 4.63 8.69 1.75
N LEU A 28 4.27 9.88 2.25
CA LEU A 28 4.45 11.13 1.51
C LEU A 28 5.93 11.44 1.27
N VAL A 29 6.80 11.18 2.25
CA VAL A 29 8.26 11.32 2.07
C VAL A 29 8.77 10.33 1.03
N GLY A 30 8.34 9.06 1.10
CA GLY A 30 8.68 8.04 0.10
C GLY A 30 8.27 8.44 -1.32
N GLY A 31 7.01 8.86 -1.50
CA GLY A 31 6.49 9.35 -2.78
C GLY A 31 7.19 10.59 -3.28
N SER A 32 7.53 11.53 -2.40
CA SER A 32 8.26 12.74 -2.77
C SER A 32 9.68 12.43 -3.28
N ILE A 33 10.39 11.50 -2.62
CA ILE A 33 11.72 11.05 -3.05
C ILE A 33 11.64 10.33 -4.40
N ALA A 34 10.67 9.43 -4.58
CA ALA A 34 10.47 8.72 -5.83
C ALA A 34 10.15 9.67 -6.99
N GLY A 35 9.28 10.65 -6.76
CA GLY A 35 8.95 11.70 -7.73
C GLY A 35 10.14 12.59 -8.06
N ALA A 36 10.89 13.05 -7.06
CA ALA A 36 12.06 13.92 -7.26
C ALA A 36 13.18 13.22 -8.06
N LEU A 37 13.40 11.93 -7.81
CA LEU A 37 14.38 11.10 -8.52
C LEU A 37 13.85 10.52 -9.84
N LYS A 38 12.58 10.80 -10.20
CA LYS A 38 11.90 10.25 -11.38
C LYS A 38 11.98 8.72 -11.45
N LEU A 39 11.90 8.05 -10.31
CA LEU A 39 11.94 6.59 -10.25
C LEU A 39 10.62 6.01 -10.80
N PRO A 40 10.66 4.83 -11.44
CA PRO A 40 9.45 4.12 -11.87
C PRO A 40 8.82 3.33 -10.71
N VAL A 41 8.68 3.94 -9.54
CA VAL A 41 8.06 3.40 -8.32
C VAL A 41 7.38 4.53 -7.52
N PHE A 42 6.51 4.20 -6.57
CA PHE A 42 5.77 5.19 -5.76
C PHE A 42 6.26 5.27 -4.31
N LEU A 43 6.76 4.18 -3.73
CA LEU A 43 7.29 4.09 -2.37
C LEU A 43 6.35 4.60 -1.26
N ASP A 44 5.05 4.67 -1.54
CA ASP A 44 4.01 5.31 -0.75
C ASP A 44 3.22 4.30 0.12
N LEU A 45 3.78 3.12 0.36
CA LEU A 45 3.14 2.08 1.18
C LEU A 45 3.95 1.60 2.37
N ILE A 46 5.17 2.09 2.55
CA ILE A 46 6.01 1.71 3.70
C ILE A 46 5.23 1.96 5.00
N GLY A 47 4.71 3.18 5.17
CA GLY A 47 3.86 3.56 6.30
C GLY A 47 2.55 2.78 6.36
N THR A 48 1.94 2.45 5.23
CA THR A 48 0.72 1.61 5.17
C THR A 48 0.97 0.21 5.72
N ILE A 49 2.09 -0.42 5.37
CA ILE A 49 2.50 -1.74 5.87
C ILE A 49 2.84 -1.67 7.37
N LEU A 50 3.52 -0.61 7.82
CA LEU A 50 3.77 -0.38 9.25
C LEU A 50 2.47 -0.20 10.03
N GLY A 51 1.53 0.57 9.49
CA GLY A 51 0.19 0.76 10.02
C GLY A 51 -0.61 -0.54 10.07
N ALA A 52 -0.44 -1.42 9.08
CA ALA A 52 -1.05 -2.74 9.05
C ALA A 52 -0.52 -3.64 10.16
N ALA A 53 0.79 -3.59 10.44
CA ALA A 53 1.42 -4.39 11.47
C ALA A 53 1.13 -3.92 12.90
N LEU A 54 0.99 -2.61 13.09
CA LEU A 54 0.79 -2.00 14.41
C LEU A 54 -0.70 -1.74 14.70
N GLY A 55 -1.42 -1.14 13.77
CA GLY A 55 -2.81 -0.73 13.94
C GLY A 55 -3.86 -1.72 13.43
N GLY A 56 -3.49 -2.59 12.49
CA GLY A 56 -4.40 -3.56 11.88
C GLY A 56 -4.89 -3.18 10.48
N PRO A 57 -5.71 -4.06 9.85
CA PRO A 57 -6.13 -3.91 8.46
C PRO A 57 -6.88 -2.60 8.18
N TRP A 58 -7.83 -2.21 9.03
CA TRP A 58 -8.68 -1.04 8.74
C TRP A 58 -7.93 0.26 8.95
N VAL A 59 -6.97 0.27 9.86
CA VAL A 59 -6.08 1.41 10.09
C VAL A 59 -5.16 1.59 8.89
N ALA A 60 -4.59 0.49 8.37
CA ALA A 60 -3.80 0.53 7.14
C ALA A 60 -4.62 1.04 5.94
N ALA A 61 -5.87 0.61 5.81
CA ALA A 61 -6.78 1.11 4.78
C ALA A 61 -6.96 2.63 4.86
N VAL A 62 -7.17 3.17 6.07
CA VAL A 62 -7.29 4.61 6.30
C VAL A 62 -5.99 5.34 6.01
N ILE A 63 -4.84 4.79 6.40
CA ILE A 63 -3.53 5.37 6.07
C ILE A 63 -3.37 5.49 4.56
N GLY A 64 -3.59 4.40 3.83
CA GLY A 64 -3.49 4.38 2.37
C GLY A 64 -4.47 5.35 1.69
N PHE A 65 -5.70 5.45 2.22
CA PHE A 65 -6.69 6.42 1.77
C PHE A 65 -6.20 7.86 1.95
N VAL A 66 -5.76 8.22 3.17
CA VAL A 66 -5.32 9.57 3.50
C VAL A 66 -4.09 9.97 2.69
N THR A 67 -3.12 9.06 2.54
CA THR A 67 -1.92 9.29 1.72
C THR A 67 -2.29 9.64 0.28
N ASN A 68 -3.07 8.80 -0.39
CA ASN A 68 -3.38 9.01 -1.81
C ASN A 68 -4.33 10.18 -2.03
N LEU A 69 -5.24 10.44 -1.08
CA LEU A 69 -6.06 11.64 -1.11
C LEU A 69 -5.21 12.92 -1.00
N PHE A 70 -4.22 12.93 -0.10
CA PHE A 70 -3.33 14.07 0.05
C PHE A 70 -2.46 14.29 -1.20
N LEU A 71 -1.88 13.21 -1.75
CA LEU A 71 -1.14 13.27 -3.02
C LEU A 71 -2.01 13.76 -4.18
N ALA A 72 -3.29 13.38 -4.21
CA ALA A 72 -4.23 13.85 -5.20
C ALA A 72 -4.48 15.36 -5.12
N LEU A 73 -4.56 15.90 -3.90
CA LEU A 73 -4.82 17.32 -3.66
C LEU A 73 -3.58 18.21 -3.88
N VAL A 74 -2.39 17.72 -3.51
CA VAL A 74 -1.17 18.53 -3.48
C VAL A 74 -0.28 18.32 -4.71
N SER A 75 -0.24 17.10 -5.24
CA SER A 75 0.70 16.74 -6.31
C SER A 75 0.01 16.60 -7.65
N ASN A 76 -0.94 15.65 -7.78
CA ASN A 76 -1.60 15.40 -9.05
C ASN A 76 -2.98 14.74 -8.85
N PRO A 77 -4.09 15.30 -9.37
CA PRO A 77 -5.42 14.71 -9.24
C PRO A 77 -5.53 13.25 -9.74
N THR A 78 -4.63 12.80 -10.62
CA THR A 78 -4.56 11.41 -11.09
C THR A 78 -4.34 10.39 -9.97
N TYR A 79 -3.82 10.77 -8.80
CA TYR A 79 -3.67 9.87 -7.65
C TYR A 79 -5.01 9.46 -7.01
N PHE A 80 -6.10 10.21 -7.25
CA PHE A 80 -7.37 9.98 -6.56
C PHE A 80 -7.99 8.60 -6.86
N PRO A 81 -8.10 8.14 -8.13
CA PRO A 81 -8.60 6.79 -8.41
C PRO A 81 -7.74 5.67 -7.79
N TYR A 82 -6.44 5.90 -7.61
CA TYR A 82 -5.51 4.94 -7.00
C TYR A 82 -5.68 4.81 -5.48
N VAL A 83 -6.51 5.64 -4.84
CA VAL A 83 -6.96 5.42 -3.46
C VAL A 83 -7.50 4.01 -3.26
N LEU A 84 -8.21 3.47 -4.25
CA LEU A 84 -8.76 2.11 -4.22
C LEU A 84 -7.65 1.04 -4.10
N VAL A 85 -6.53 1.25 -4.80
CA VAL A 85 -5.37 0.35 -4.74
C VAL A 85 -4.77 0.36 -3.33
N SER A 86 -4.56 1.53 -2.75
CA SER A 86 -3.97 1.66 -1.42
C SER A 86 -4.85 1.09 -0.32
N ILE A 87 -6.18 1.27 -0.40
CA ILE A 87 -7.12 0.61 0.51
C ILE A 87 -7.05 -0.91 0.37
N ALA A 88 -7.13 -1.42 -0.87
CA ALA A 88 -7.15 -2.86 -1.13
C ALA A 88 -5.88 -3.55 -0.60
N VAL A 89 -4.71 -2.97 -0.87
CA VAL A 89 -3.43 -3.52 -0.40
C VAL A 89 -3.27 -3.36 1.11
N GLY A 90 -3.69 -2.22 1.69
CA GLY A 90 -3.66 -2.02 3.14
C GLY A 90 -4.48 -3.07 3.88
N LEU A 91 -5.70 -3.35 3.41
CA LEU A 91 -6.55 -4.41 3.97
C LEU A 91 -5.91 -5.79 3.80
N GLN A 92 -5.51 -6.15 2.58
CA GLN A 92 -4.90 -7.46 2.29
C GLN A 92 -3.65 -7.69 3.15
N THR A 93 -2.75 -6.71 3.20
CA THR A 93 -1.51 -6.80 3.97
C THR A 93 -1.81 -6.91 5.46
N GLY A 94 -2.74 -6.10 5.98
CA GLY A 94 -3.12 -6.17 7.39
C GLY A 94 -3.74 -7.50 7.80
N TYR A 95 -4.59 -8.09 6.96
CA TYR A 95 -5.17 -9.41 7.25
C TYR A 95 -4.12 -10.52 7.21
N MET A 96 -3.16 -10.47 6.27
CA MET A 96 -2.06 -11.44 6.21
C MET A 96 -1.07 -11.29 7.38
N ILE A 97 -0.79 -10.07 7.82
CA ILE A 97 -0.01 -9.84 9.04
C ILE A 97 -0.74 -10.39 10.26
N LYS A 98 -2.05 -10.15 10.37
CA LYS A 98 -2.90 -10.68 11.46
C LYS A 98 -2.96 -12.20 11.46
N ALA A 99 -2.89 -12.83 10.28
CA ALA A 99 -2.77 -14.28 10.11
C ALA A 99 -1.37 -14.83 10.47
N GLY A 100 -0.38 -13.96 10.72
CA GLY A 100 0.96 -14.34 11.15
C GLY A 100 1.98 -14.48 10.03
N CYS A 101 1.68 -14.07 8.80
CA CYS A 101 2.60 -14.18 7.66
C CYS A 101 3.93 -13.42 7.88
N PHE A 102 3.94 -12.37 8.69
CA PHE A 102 5.15 -11.58 8.97
C PHE A 102 6.09 -12.20 10.02
N ARG A 103 5.75 -13.37 10.57
CA ARG A 103 6.64 -14.11 11.50
C ARG A 103 7.86 -14.70 10.81
N HIS A 104 7.76 -15.00 9.51
CA HIS A 104 8.82 -15.61 8.72
C HIS A 104 9.06 -14.81 7.45
N VAL A 105 10.32 -14.76 6.99
CA VAL A 105 10.69 -14.04 5.75
C VAL A 105 9.91 -14.58 4.55
N ILE A 106 9.70 -15.89 4.46
CA ILE A 106 8.92 -16.52 3.39
C ILE A 106 7.47 -16.00 3.38
N GLY A 107 6.86 -15.80 4.54
CA GLY A 107 5.50 -15.28 4.63
C GLY A 107 5.41 -13.79 4.26
N VAL A 108 6.48 -13.01 4.49
CA VAL A 108 6.58 -11.62 3.99
C VAL A 108 6.67 -11.60 2.46
N ILE A 109 7.52 -12.45 1.87
CA ILE A 109 7.65 -12.59 0.41
C ILE A 109 6.30 -13.01 -0.20
N PHE A 110 5.63 -13.99 0.39
CA PHE A 110 4.31 -14.42 -0.05
C PHE A 110 3.27 -13.28 0.04
N THR A 111 3.26 -12.52 1.14
CA THR A 111 2.37 -11.36 1.29
C THR A 111 2.65 -10.28 0.25
N CYS A 112 3.94 -10.04 -0.04
CA CYS A 112 4.38 -9.12 -1.08
C CYS A 112 3.89 -9.55 -2.47
N LEU A 113 4.05 -10.83 -2.82
CA LEU A 113 3.58 -11.34 -4.13
C LEU A 113 2.07 -11.23 -4.28
N VAL A 114 1.30 -11.57 -3.25
CA VAL A 114 -0.16 -11.40 -3.24
C VAL A 114 -0.53 -9.93 -3.35
N ALA A 115 0.18 -9.04 -2.64
CA ALA A 115 -0.03 -7.59 -2.73
C ALA A 115 0.25 -7.07 -4.14
N THR A 116 1.33 -7.52 -4.79
CA THR A 116 1.69 -7.16 -6.16
C THR A 116 0.62 -7.61 -7.16
N LEU A 117 0.11 -8.84 -7.06
CA LEU A 117 -0.94 -9.32 -7.97
C LEU A 117 -2.25 -8.54 -7.78
N LEU A 118 -2.64 -8.32 -6.53
CA LEU A 118 -3.82 -7.53 -6.20
C LEU A 118 -3.68 -6.09 -6.71
N SER A 119 -2.55 -5.44 -6.42
CA SER A 119 -2.33 -4.05 -6.82
C SER A 119 -2.21 -3.92 -8.33
N THR A 120 -1.60 -4.89 -9.03
CA THR A 120 -1.53 -4.93 -10.49
C THR A 120 -2.94 -4.96 -11.07
N PHE A 121 -3.79 -5.87 -10.62
CA PHE A 121 -5.14 -5.99 -11.14
C PHE A 121 -5.95 -4.70 -10.92
N VAL A 122 -5.96 -4.18 -9.69
CA VAL A 122 -6.72 -2.96 -9.38
C VAL A 122 -6.15 -1.73 -10.10
N THR A 123 -4.82 -1.59 -10.13
CA THR A 123 -4.12 -0.52 -10.87
C THR A 123 -4.47 -0.57 -12.35
N SER A 124 -4.42 -1.75 -12.99
CA SER A 124 -4.74 -1.88 -14.41
C SER A 124 -6.19 -1.53 -14.71
N CYS A 125 -7.15 -1.96 -13.88
CA CYS A 125 -8.54 -1.54 -14.03
C CYS A 125 -8.68 -0.01 -13.91
N VAL A 126 -8.07 0.59 -12.90
CA VAL A 126 -8.09 2.05 -12.71
C VAL A 126 -7.47 2.77 -13.92
N THR A 127 -6.29 2.35 -14.36
CA THR A 127 -5.56 2.95 -15.48
C THR A 127 -6.34 2.88 -16.79
N VAL A 128 -6.99 1.75 -17.08
CA VAL A 128 -7.78 1.60 -18.32
C VAL A 128 -9.09 2.38 -18.25
N PHE A 129 -9.86 2.26 -17.16
CA PHE A 129 -11.19 2.87 -17.10
C PHE A 129 -11.15 4.39 -16.88
N PHE A 130 -10.22 4.91 -16.09
CA PHE A 130 -10.16 6.35 -15.79
C PHE A 130 -9.27 7.12 -16.76
N PHE A 131 -8.25 6.48 -17.34
CA PHE A 131 -7.20 7.17 -18.11
C PHE A 131 -6.99 6.61 -19.52
N GLY A 132 -7.78 5.62 -19.96
CA GLY A 132 -7.66 5.06 -21.31
C GLY A 132 -6.35 4.31 -21.58
N GLY A 133 -5.58 3.99 -20.53
CA GLY A 133 -4.36 3.18 -20.61
C GLY A 133 -3.06 3.91 -20.28
N VAL A 134 -3.00 5.24 -20.31
CA VAL A 134 -1.77 6.00 -19.95
C VAL A 134 -2.15 7.19 -19.08
N THR A 135 -1.52 7.31 -17.91
CA THR A 135 -1.88 8.34 -16.92
C THR A 135 -1.06 9.62 -17.03
N GLY A 136 0.14 9.55 -17.62
CA GLY A 136 1.07 10.68 -17.73
C GLY A 136 1.67 11.15 -16.40
N ALA A 137 1.36 10.46 -15.29
CA ALA A 137 1.66 10.92 -13.94
C ALA A 137 3.11 10.59 -13.49
N THR A 138 3.70 9.52 -14.01
CA THR A 138 5.02 9.02 -13.62
C THR A 138 5.83 8.54 -14.82
N GLY A 139 7.13 8.30 -14.62
CA GLY A 139 7.99 7.66 -15.63
C GLY A 139 7.46 6.31 -16.13
N ALA A 140 6.66 5.61 -15.33
CA ALA A 140 5.99 4.37 -15.72
C ALA A 140 4.98 4.56 -16.87
N SER A 141 4.48 5.77 -17.10
CA SER A 141 3.63 6.08 -18.26
C SER A 141 4.37 5.92 -19.59
N VAL A 142 5.67 6.21 -19.62
CA VAL A 142 6.50 6.00 -20.83
C VAL A 142 6.66 4.51 -21.11
N VAL A 143 6.94 3.72 -20.06
CA VAL A 143 7.03 2.25 -20.17
C VAL A 143 5.70 1.66 -20.63
N THR A 144 4.59 2.12 -20.04
CA THR A 144 3.24 1.66 -20.41
C THR A 144 2.91 1.98 -21.86
N ALA A 145 3.16 3.21 -22.32
CA ALA A 145 2.93 3.60 -23.71
C ALA A 145 3.75 2.76 -24.69
N GLY A 146 5.03 2.50 -24.39
CA GLY A 146 5.89 1.65 -25.20
C GLY A 146 5.39 0.19 -25.28
N LEU A 147 4.91 -0.37 -24.17
CA LEU A 147 4.33 -1.71 -24.14
C LEU A 147 2.99 -1.78 -24.88
N ILE A 148 2.12 -0.78 -24.75
CA ILE A 148 0.87 -0.72 -25.53
C ILE A 148 1.18 -0.70 -27.02
N ALA A 149 2.15 0.12 -27.46
CA ALA A 149 2.59 0.16 -28.85
C ALA A 149 3.19 -1.18 -29.32
N SER A 150 3.93 -1.88 -28.45
CA SER A 150 4.55 -3.17 -28.78
C SER A 150 3.54 -4.32 -28.88
N PHE A 151 2.52 -4.34 -28.01
CA PHE A 151 1.54 -5.43 -27.98
C PHE A 151 0.30 -5.17 -28.85
N GLY A 152 0.05 -3.92 -29.26
CA GLY A 152 -1.17 -3.54 -29.98
C GLY A 152 -2.46 -3.67 -29.17
N ASN A 153 -2.36 -3.92 -27.85
CA ASN A 153 -3.50 -4.08 -26.95
C ASN A 153 -3.25 -3.34 -25.64
N ILE A 154 -4.16 -2.42 -25.32
CA ILE A 154 -4.09 -1.56 -24.13
C ILE A 154 -4.05 -2.40 -22.84
N TRP A 155 -4.88 -3.43 -22.72
CA TRP A 155 -4.96 -4.24 -21.50
C TRP A 155 -3.66 -4.98 -21.23
N ILE A 156 -3.07 -5.62 -22.24
CA ILE A 156 -1.83 -6.38 -22.10
C ILE A 156 -0.67 -5.44 -21.77
N GLY A 157 -0.59 -4.29 -22.43
CA GLY A 157 0.43 -3.28 -22.15
C GLY A 157 0.36 -2.75 -20.72
N VAL A 158 -0.84 -2.38 -20.26
CA VAL A 158 -1.07 -1.84 -18.90
C VAL A 158 -0.87 -2.90 -17.83
N LEU A 159 -1.33 -4.14 -18.04
CA LEU A 159 -1.12 -5.23 -17.08
C LEU A 159 0.36 -5.55 -16.91
N THR A 160 1.10 -5.58 -18.02
CA THR A 160 2.53 -5.90 -18.00
C THR A 160 3.33 -4.79 -17.32
N SER A 161 3.11 -3.52 -17.69
CA SER A 161 3.81 -2.40 -17.03
C SER A 161 3.47 -2.32 -15.55
N ALA A 162 2.18 -2.42 -15.20
CA ALA A 162 1.72 -2.37 -13.82
C ALA A 162 2.32 -3.52 -13.00
N PHE A 163 2.46 -4.72 -13.57
CA PHE A 163 3.07 -5.85 -12.86
C PHE A 163 4.51 -5.56 -12.46
N PHE A 164 5.35 -5.10 -13.40
CA PHE A 164 6.76 -4.82 -13.11
C PHE A 164 6.93 -3.65 -12.15
N GLU A 165 6.17 -2.56 -12.34
CA GLU A 165 6.18 -1.40 -11.45
C GLU A 165 5.77 -1.80 -10.03
N ASN A 166 4.64 -2.49 -9.88
CA ASN A 166 4.15 -2.93 -8.58
C ASN A 166 5.05 -4.00 -7.96
N LEU A 167 5.70 -4.87 -8.73
CA LEU A 167 6.61 -5.86 -8.19
C LEU A 167 7.84 -5.19 -7.56
N LEU A 168 8.42 -4.21 -8.26
CA LEU A 168 9.57 -3.45 -7.76
C LEU A 168 9.18 -2.59 -6.55
N ASP A 169 8.10 -1.83 -6.68
CA ASP A 169 7.58 -0.94 -5.64
C ASP A 169 7.26 -1.68 -4.34
N ARG A 170 6.48 -2.78 -4.43
CA ARG A 170 6.12 -3.57 -3.24
C ARG A 170 7.31 -4.34 -2.70
N GLY A 171 8.21 -4.84 -3.54
CA GLY A 171 9.44 -5.46 -3.08
C GLY A 171 10.24 -4.54 -2.17
N ILE A 172 10.45 -3.29 -2.60
CA ILE A 172 11.16 -2.28 -1.79
C ILE A 172 10.36 -1.93 -0.54
N ALA A 173 9.06 -1.62 -0.68
CA ALA A 173 8.23 -1.20 0.45
C ALA A 173 8.12 -2.26 1.55
N PHE A 174 7.91 -3.53 1.19
CA PHE A 174 7.85 -4.65 2.14
C PHE A 174 9.21 -4.91 2.78
N ALA A 175 10.31 -4.84 2.02
CA ALA A 175 11.65 -5.02 2.58
C ALA A 175 11.96 -3.94 3.63
N VAL A 176 11.73 -2.67 3.29
CA VAL A 176 11.94 -1.54 4.20
C VAL A 176 11.04 -1.66 5.43
N ALA A 177 9.74 -1.88 5.25
CA ALA A 177 8.80 -2.00 6.35
C ALA A 177 9.17 -3.18 7.28
N TYR A 178 9.59 -4.31 6.74
CA TYR A 178 10.01 -5.47 7.52
C TYR A 178 11.27 -5.22 8.35
N ILE A 179 12.27 -4.53 7.77
CA ILE A 179 13.49 -4.13 8.50
C ILE A 179 13.11 -3.16 9.63
N VAL A 180 12.31 -2.14 9.34
CA VAL A 180 11.86 -1.16 10.34
C VAL A 180 11.12 -1.86 11.49
N LEU A 181 10.19 -2.78 11.19
CA LEU A 181 9.46 -3.54 12.21
C LEU A 181 10.37 -4.36 13.13
N LYS A 182 11.49 -4.88 12.62
CA LYS A 182 12.47 -5.60 13.45
C LYS A 182 13.30 -4.68 14.34
N THR A 183 13.49 -3.43 13.94
CA THR A 183 14.24 -2.43 14.72
C THR A 183 13.39 -1.82 15.84
N ILE A 184 12.06 -1.81 15.70
CA ILE A 184 11.17 -1.24 16.72
C ILE A 184 11.27 -2.07 18.02
N PRO A 185 11.54 -1.43 19.18
CA PRO A 185 11.59 -2.13 20.47
C PRO A 185 10.25 -2.81 20.79
N LYS A 186 10.31 -4.05 21.32
CA LYS A 186 9.11 -4.83 21.69
C LYS A 186 8.13 -4.09 22.59
N ARG A 187 8.61 -3.12 23.39
CA ARG A 187 7.79 -2.25 24.26
C ARG A 187 6.84 -1.32 23.49
N PHE A 188 7.19 -0.91 22.27
CA PHE A 188 6.30 -0.14 21.41
C PHE A 188 5.32 -1.07 20.68
N ILE A 189 5.80 -2.21 20.18
CA ILE A 189 4.94 -3.19 19.48
C ILE A 189 3.85 -3.74 20.41
N SER A 190 4.18 -4.06 21.66
CA SER A 190 3.21 -4.58 22.63
C SER A 190 2.09 -3.58 22.96
N GLN A 191 2.36 -2.28 22.86
CA GLN A 191 1.34 -1.26 23.09
C GLN A 191 0.30 -1.15 21.97
N TYR A 192 0.62 -1.64 20.78
CA TYR A 192 -0.24 -1.63 19.60
C TYR A 192 -0.88 -3.03 19.36
N GLN A 193 -0.14 -4.12 19.58
CA GLN A 193 -0.63 -5.50 19.41
C GLN A 193 -1.54 -6.01 20.55
N GLN A 194 -1.56 -5.37 21.73
CA GLN A 194 -2.32 -5.90 22.89
C GLN A 194 -3.84 -5.84 22.75
N ASN A 195 -4.40 -5.08 21.80
CA ASN A 195 -5.85 -4.91 21.68
C ASN A 195 -6.53 -5.77 20.61
N ALA A 196 -5.78 -6.30 19.62
CA ALA A 196 -6.37 -7.11 18.54
C ALA A 196 -6.61 -8.59 18.92
N LEU A 197 -6.01 -9.06 20.03
CA LEU A 197 -6.06 -10.47 20.48
C LEU A 197 -6.54 -10.67 21.93
N LYS A 198 -7.19 -9.69 22.56
CA LYS A 198 -8.00 -9.96 23.76
C LYS A 198 -9.33 -10.59 23.36
N LYS A 199 -9.28 -11.86 22.94
CA LYS A 199 -10.40 -12.79 23.12
C LYS A 199 -9.98 -13.79 24.19
N LYS A 200 -10.89 -13.90 25.17
CA LYS A 200 -10.87 -14.77 26.36
C LYS A 200 -10.14 -16.09 26.17
#